data_AF-A0A8H4BC78-F1
#
_entry.id   AF-A0A8H4BC78-F1
#
_cell.length_a   1.000
_cell.length_b   1.000
_cell.length_c   1.000
_cell.angle_alpha   90.00
_cell.angle_beta   90.00
_cell.angle_gamma   90.00
#
_symmetry.space_group_name_H-M   'P 1'
#
loop_
_entity.id
_entity.type
_entity.pdbx_description
1 polymer ?
#
loop_
_entity_poly.entity_id
_entity_poly.type
_entity_poly.pdbx_seq_one_letter_code
_entity_poly.pdbx_strand_id
1 'polypeptide(L)' 'MYLNGWFHYLKHEYTVYYGTLVHSISIEQLDAIQNGVLIIDNQGAIVHLERDVADLQAFLDKQAYKNVEVSCVC' A
#
# COMPACT_ATOMS: atom_id res chain seq x y z
N MET A 1 22.83 19.46 -29.64
CA MET A 1 21.36 19.52 -29.43
C MET A 1 21.08 18.81 -28.12
N TYR A 2 20.54 19.53 -27.13
CA TYR A 2 20.52 19.15 -25.71
C TYR A 2 19.49 18.05 -25.37
N LEU A 3 19.92 17.13 -24.49
CA LEU A 3 19.20 16.40 -23.42
C LEU A 3 18.07 15.43 -23.88
N ASN A 4 17.99 14.20 -23.39
CA ASN A 4 17.54 13.81 -22.04
C ASN A 4 18.06 12.39 -21.74
N GLY A 5 18.69 12.06 -20.61
CA GLY A 5 18.27 12.46 -19.27
C GLY A 5 17.56 11.28 -18.60
N TRP A 6 18.34 10.22 -18.35
CA TRP A 6 18.17 9.18 -17.33
C TRP A 6 17.07 9.44 -16.28
N PHE A 7 15.87 8.90 -16.48
CA PHE A 7 14.96 8.49 -15.40
C PHE A 7 13.98 7.47 -15.99
N HIS A 8 14.33 6.19 -15.93
CA HIS A 8 13.31 5.15 -15.94
C HIS A 8 12.55 5.33 -14.63
N TYR A 9 11.45 6.07 -14.65
CA TYR A 9 10.45 5.97 -13.59
C TYR A 9 10.00 4.51 -13.60
N LEU A 10 10.49 3.72 -12.65
CA LEU A 10 9.95 2.40 -12.36
C LEU A 10 8.49 2.65 -11.99
N LYS A 11 7.59 2.38 -12.93
CA LYS A 11 6.15 2.46 -12.68
C LYS A 11 5.85 1.36 -11.65
N HIS A 12 5.70 1.74 -10.39
CA HIS A 12 5.30 0.81 -9.34
C HIS A 12 3.98 0.15 -9.78
N GLU A 13 3.93 -1.17 -9.72
CA GLU A 13 2.72 -1.93 -10.07
C GLU A 13 1.72 -1.91 -8.92
N TYR A 14 2.23 -1.74 -7.69
CA TYR A 14 1.46 -1.71 -6.46
C TYR A 14 2.01 -0.66 -5.49
N THR A 15 1.12 -0.08 -4.70
CA THR A 15 1.45 0.77 -3.56
C THR A 15 0.91 0.12 -2.29
N VAL A 16 1.77 -0.02 -1.28
CA VAL A 16 1.44 -0.52 0.05
C VAL A 16 1.34 0.66 1.00
N TYR A 17 0.20 0.80 1.65
CA TYR A 17 -0.01 1.70 2.78
C TYR A 17 0.01 0.89 4.07
N TYR A 18 0.87 1.28 5.01
CA TYR A 18 0.97 0.63 6.32
C TYR A 18 0.77 1.65 7.44
N GLY A 19 -0.11 1.34 8.40
CA GLY A 19 -0.36 2.22 9.54
C GLY A 19 -1.72 2.00 10.18
N THR A 20 -2.30 3.08 10.73
CA THR A 20 -3.69 3.04 11.24
C THR A 20 -4.65 3.39 10.11
N LEU A 21 -5.49 2.43 9.71
CA LEU A 21 -6.49 2.64 8.67
C LEU A 21 -7.85 2.90 9.31
N VAL A 22 -8.37 4.11 9.13
CA VAL A 22 -9.69 4.49 9.62
C VAL A 22 -10.68 4.52 8.46
N HIS A 23 -11.77 3.79 8.57
CA HIS A 23 -12.82 3.77 7.55
C HIS A 23 -14.22 3.68 8.16
N SER A 24 -15.22 4.06 7.39
CA SER A 24 -16.62 3.88 7.75
C SER A 24 -17.08 2.48 7.29
N ILE A 25 -17.74 1.73 8.17
CA ILE A 25 -18.49 0.51 7.80
C ILE A 25 -19.89 0.92 7.33
N SER A 26 -20.47 1.91 7.99
CA SER A 26 -21.74 2.55 7.65
C SER A 26 -21.68 4.04 8.06
N ILE A 27 -22.69 4.81 7.65
CA ILE A 27 -22.78 6.25 7.98
C ILE A 27 -22.62 6.52 9.49
N GLU A 28 -23.06 5.59 10.34
CA GLU A 28 -23.05 5.75 11.80
C GLU A 28 -21.89 5.01 12.49
N GLN A 29 -21.19 4.12 11.77
CA GLN A 29 -20.17 3.27 12.35
C GLN A 29 -18.81 3.47 11.67
N LEU A 30 -17.85 3.90 12.49
CA LEU A 30 -16.42 3.95 12.17
C LEU A 30 -15.72 2.69 12.68
N ASP A 31 -14.73 2.24 11.92
CA ASP A 31 -13.79 1.19 12.29
C ASP A 31 -12.36 1.69 12.11
N ALA A 32 -11.47 1.19 12.95
CA ALA A 32 -10.07 1.54 12.96
C ALA A 32 -9.23 0.25 13.03
N ILE A 33 -8.43 0.04 11.99
CA ILE A 33 -7.51 -1.09 11.88
C ILE A 33 -6.13 -0.58 12.29
N GLN A 34 -5.61 -1.09 13.41
CA GLN A 34 -4.23 -0.84 13.80
C GLN A 34 -3.29 -1.78 13.05
N ASN A 35 -2.09 -1.29 12.73
CA ASN A 35 -1.10 -2.03 11.94
C ASN A 35 -1.70 -2.64 10.66
N GLY A 36 -2.59 -1.90 10.01
CA GLY A 36 -3.25 -2.32 8.79
C GLY A 36 -2.33 -2.19 7.58
N VAL A 37 -2.41 -3.15 6.68
CA VAL A 37 -1.77 -3.10 5.37
C VAL A 37 -2.84 -2.99 4.29
N LEU A 38 -2.79 -1.93 3.51
CA LEU A 38 -3.65 -1.71 2.35
C LEU A 38 -2.80 -1.71 1.08
N ILE A 39 -3.15 -2.58 0.12
CA ILE A 39 -2.42 -2.70 -1.14
C ILE A 39 -3.32 -2.25 -2.28
N ILE A 40 -2.83 -1.29 -3.05
CA ILE A 40 -3.53 -0.68 -4.18
C ILE A 40 -2.73 -0.98 -5.45
N ASP A 41 -3.41 -1.43 -6.51
CA ASP A 41 -2.78 -1.61 -7.82
C ASP A 41 -2.59 -0.27 -8.56
N ASN A 42 -1.88 -0.30 -9.68
CA ASN A 42 -1.65 0.89 -10.50
C ASN A 42 -2.90 1.44 -11.22
N GLN A 43 -4.06 0.79 -11.11
CA GLN A 43 -5.36 1.33 -11.54
C GLN A 43 -6.13 2.00 -10.39
N GLY A 44 -5.59 1.98 -9.17
CA GLY A 44 -6.23 2.56 -7.99
C GLY A 44 -7.23 1.62 -7.31
N ALA A 45 -7.24 0.33 -7.65
CA ALA A 45 -8.11 -0.64 -6.99
C ALA A 45 -7.43 -1.24 -5.75
N ILE A 46 -8.21 -1.38 -4.67
CA ILE A 46 -7.76 -2.10 -3.48
C ILE A 46 -7.74 -3.60 -3.81
N VAL A 47 -6.54 -4.18 -3.86
CA VAL A 47 -6.34 -5.59 -4.17
C VAL A 47 -6.11 -6.44 -2.93
N HIS A 48 -5.77 -5.80 -1.80
CA HIS A 48 -5.58 -6.47 -0.53
C HIS A 48 -5.77 -5.52 0.65
N LEU A 49 -6.36 -6.04 1.74
CA LEU A 49 -6.44 -5.38 3.03
C LEU A 49 -6.17 -6.44 4.11
N GLU A 50 -5.13 -6.22 4.91
CA GLU A 50 -4.78 -7.08 6.05
C GLU A 50 -4.83 -6.27 7.34
N ARG A 51 -5.29 -6.90 8.42
CA ARG A 51 -5.44 -6.28 9.75
C ARG A 51 -4.36 -6.80 10.70
N ASP A 52 -3.98 -5.98 11.68
CA ASP A 52 -3.13 -6.40 12.81
C ASP A 52 -1.79 -7.05 12.37
N VAL A 53 -1.16 -6.51 11.32
CA VAL A 53 0.10 -7.05 10.78
C VAL A 53 1.24 -6.78 11.76
N ALA A 54 1.70 -7.83 12.44
CA ALA A 54 2.76 -7.74 13.45
C ALA A 54 4.15 -7.43 12.87
N ASP A 55 4.45 -7.96 11.68
CA ASP A 55 5.72 -7.77 10.98
C ASP A 55 5.43 -7.52 9.50
N LEU A 56 5.57 -6.25 9.09
CA LEU A 56 5.30 -5.82 7.72
C LEU A 56 6.23 -6.51 6.72
N GLN A 57 7.51 -6.67 7.04
CA GLN A 57 8.46 -7.25 6.10
C GLN A 57 8.17 -8.74 5.90
N ALA A 58 7.96 -9.48 6.98
CA ALA A 58 7.61 -10.90 6.91
C ALA A 58 6.25 -11.13 6.24
N PHE A 59 5.32 -10.18 6.33
CA PHE A 59 4.08 -10.19 5.57
C PHE A 59 4.35 -10.00 4.07
N LEU A 60 5.09 -8.95 3.68
CA LEU A 60 5.37 -8.64 2.28
C LEU A 60 6.19 -9.74 1.57
N ASP A 61 7.12 -10.37 2.27
CA ASP A 61 7.96 -11.46 1.73
C ASP A 61 7.14 -12.69 1.32
N LYS A 62 5.93 -12.87 1.88
CA LYS A 62 5.01 -13.96 1.53
C LYS A 62 4.10 -13.62 0.34
N GLN A 63 4.04 -12.35 -0.06
CA GLN A 63 3.13 -11.91 -1.11
C GLN A 63 3.78 -11.95 -2.49
N ALA A 64 2.96 -12.07 -3.53
CA ALA A 64 3.42 -12.07 -4.91
C ALA A 64 3.69 -10.66 -5.48
N TYR A 65 3.47 -9.59 -4.72
CA TYR A 65 3.58 -8.21 -5.18
C TYR A 65 5.06 -7.84 -5.42
N LYS A 66 5.38 -7.44 -6.65
CA LYS A 66 6.70 -6.96 -7.06
C LYS A 66 6.64 -5.47 -7.37
N ASN A 67 7.78 -4.78 -7.31
CA ASN A 67 7.88 -3.34 -7.63
C ASN A 67 6.90 -2.48 -6.82
N VAL A 68 7.03 -2.58 -5.49
CA VAL A 68 6.09 -1.99 -4.53
C VAL A 68 6.67 -0.73 -3.90
N GLU A 69 5.86 0.31 -3.80
CA GLU A 69 6.16 1.50 -3.00
C GLU A 69 5.49 1.37 -1.62
N VAL A 70 6.26 1.45 -0.53
CA VAL A 70 5.72 1.40 0.83
C VAL A 70 5.59 2.82 1.38
N SER A 71 4.36 3.22 1.71
CA SER A 71 4.03 4.50 2.34
C SER A 71 3.53 4.25 3.76
N CYS A 72 4.26 4.74 4.75
CA CYS A 72 3.81 4.73 6.14
C CYS A 72 2.81 5.86 6.35
N VAL A 73 1.61 5.53 6.84
CA VAL A 73 0.54 6.49 7.11
C VAL A 73 0.37 6.60 8.62
N CYS A 74 0.66 7.78 9.17
CA CYS A 74 0.58 8.09 10.59
C CYS A 74 -0.83 8.46 11.01
#